data_AF-A0A2N2Q104-F1
#
_entry.id   AF-A0A2N2Q104-F1
#
_cell.length_a   1.000
_cell.length_b   1.000
_cell.length_c   1.000
_cell.angle_alpha   90.00
_cell.angle_beta   90.00
_cell.angle_gamma   90.00
#
_symmetry.space_group_name_H-M   'P 1'
#
loop_
_entity.id
_entity.type
_entity.pdbx_description
1 polymer ?
#
loop_
_entity_poly.entity_id
_entity_poly.type
_entity_poly.pdbx_seq_one_letter_code
_entity_poly.pdbx_strand_id
1 'polypeptide(L)'
;NFMLRTLYPEARMIDAADSFEFGWKVSRLVEVAPNGWLETGKMDANSKASFDSKTDIPGPINIAVALEREYGKKGQRVVIVGNGNFLANTFIGNGGNLDFGINIVNWLAGDDDLITILPKPLKDVNVVIPSDPWNRFLTMLIFFGFRLVLPIVLLVAGVLIWWKRRKA
;
A
#
# COMPACT_ATOMS: atom_id res chain seq x y z
N ASN A 1 -11.40 7.44 -13.08
CA ASN A 1 -11.12 8.09 -11.78
C ASN A 1 -10.48 7.09 -10.84
N PHE A 2 -9.18 7.20 -10.60
CA PHE A 2 -8.43 6.31 -9.71
C PHE A 2 -8.76 6.71 -8.26
N MET A 3 -9.55 5.90 -7.55
CA MET A 3 -10.07 6.26 -6.21
C MET A 3 -9.17 5.82 -5.05
N LEU A 4 -7.97 5.31 -5.32
CA LEU A 4 -7.08 4.76 -4.31
C LEU A 4 -5.77 5.55 -4.25
N ARG A 5 -5.34 5.90 -3.03
CA ARG A 5 -4.02 6.47 -2.80
C ARG A 5 -2.96 5.38 -3.00
N THR A 6 -1.94 5.67 -3.80
CA THR A 6 -0.70 4.89 -3.89
C THR A 6 0.34 5.42 -2.92
N LEU A 7 1.29 4.60 -2.51
CA LEU A 7 2.31 4.94 -1.51
C LEU A 7 3.71 4.58 -2.00
N TYR A 8 4.63 5.55 -1.92
CA TYR A 8 5.99 5.46 -2.46
C TYR A 8 7.00 5.87 -1.39
N PRO A 9 7.47 4.92 -0.55
CA PRO A 9 8.53 5.20 0.42
C PRO A 9 9.81 5.53 -0.34
N GLU A 10 10.54 6.59 0.02
CA GLU A 10 11.79 6.97 -0.64
C GLU A 10 11.63 7.25 -2.15
N ALA A 11 10.53 7.90 -2.52
CA ALA A 11 10.33 8.36 -3.89
C ALA A 11 11.40 9.40 -4.30
N ARG A 12 11.60 9.55 -5.60
CA ARG A 12 12.40 10.58 -6.24
C ARG A 12 11.51 11.40 -7.16
N MET A 13 11.74 12.70 -7.18
CA MET A 13 11.13 13.58 -8.17
C MET A 13 11.58 13.15 -9.57
N ILE A 14 10.62 13.08 -10.49
CA ILE A 14 10.87 12.85 -11.91
C ILE A 14 10.02 13.83 -12.69
N ASP A 15 10.60 14.46 -13.69
CA ASP A 15 9.84 15.23 -14.67
C ASP A 15 10.42 15.00 -16.06
N ALA A 16 9.58 15.18 -17.07
CA ALA A 16 9.96 15.10 -18.46
C ALA A 16 9.15 16.12 -19.27
N ALA A 17 9.69 16.53 -20.41
CA ALA A 17 9.06 17.49 -21.31
C ALA A 17 8.77 16.83 -22.66
N ASP A 18 7.71 17.29 -23.31
CA ASP A 18 7.39 16.91 -24.68
C ASP A 18 8.57 17.21 -25.61
N SER A 19 8.75 16.36 -26.62
CA SER A 19 9.76 16.56 -27.65
C SER A 19 9.10 16.45 -29.01
N PHE A 20 9.01 17.58 -29.71
CA PHE A 20 8.52 17.60 -31.08
C PHE A 20 9.48 16.87 -32.04
N GLU A 21 10.80 17.07 -31.86
CA GLU A 21 11.84 16.43 -32.69
C GLU A 21 11.78 14.91 -32.65
N PHE A 22 11.55 14.32 -31.46
CA PHE A 22 11.50 12.87 -31.28
C PHE A 22 10.08 12.30 -31.18
N GLY A 23 9.06 13.16 -31.33
CA GLY A 23 7.64 12.81 -31.28
C GLY A 23 7.11 12.38 -29.91
N TRP A 24 7.82 12.68 -28.82
CA TRP A 24 7.39 12.28 -27.47
C TRP A 24 6.32 13.21 -26.92
N LYS A 25 5.24 12.60 -26.45
CA LYS A 25 4.23 13.22 -25.59
C LYS A 25 4.40 12.67 -24.17
N VAL A 26 4.41 13.57 -23.19
CA VAL A 26 4.65 13.26 -21.78
C VAL A 26 3.37 13.52 -20.98
N SER A 27 3.01 12.57 -20.13
CA SER A 27 1.93 12.70 -19.15
C SER A 27 2.45 12.45 -17.74
N ARG A 28 2.10 13.34 -16.81
CA ARG A 28 2.36 13.15 -15.38
C ARG A 28 1.33 12.17 -14.81
N LEU A 29 1.79 11.13 -14.11
CA LEU A 29 0.94 10.05 -13.63
C LEU A 29 0.65 10.14 -12.13
N VAL A 30 1.65 10.56 -11.35
CA VAL A 30 1.60 10.50 -9.89
C VAL A 30 2.20 11.75 -9.31
N GLU A 31 1.40 12.47 -8.54
CA GLU A 31 1.81 13.62 -7.78
C GLU A 31 1.79 13.30 -6.28
N VAL A 32 2.86 13.71 -5.60
CA VAL A 32 2.90 13.75 -4.13
C VAL A 32 1.75 14.64 -3.65
N ALA A 33 1.05 14.21 -2.59
CA ALA A 33 -0.08 14.94 -2.06
C ALA A 33 0.31 16.37 -1.63
N PRO A 34 -0.62 17.35 -1.65
CA PRO A 34 -0.33 18.73 -1.24
C PRO A 34 0.18 18.87 0.21
N ASN A 35 -0.14 17.91 1.08
CA ASN A 35 0.33 17.84 2.45
C ASN A 35 1.49 16.86 2.66
N GLY A 36 2.04 16.31 1.57
CA GLY A 36 3.24 15.48 1.58
C GLY A 36 4.48 16.27 1.17
N TRP A 37 5.64 15.63 1.27
CA TRP A 37 6.91 16.19 0.87
C TRP A 37 7.83 15.12 0.29
N LEU A 38 8.83 15.56 -0.46
CA LEU A 38 9.95 14.74 -0.86
C LEU A 38 11.06 14.90 0.18
N GLU A 39 11.35 13.82 0.89
CA GLU A 39 12.47 13.75 1.82
C GLU A 39 13.79 13.78 1.03
N THR A 40 14.67 14.73 1.37
CA THR A 40 16.01 14.80 0.76
C THR A 40 17.15 14.50 1.75
N GLY A 41 16.83 14.45 3.04
CA GLY A 41 17.76 14.12 4.11
C GLY A 41 18.13 12.63 4.17
N LYS A 42 19.10 12.32 5.03
CA LYS A 42 19.36 10.93 5.41
C LYS A 42 18.27 10.50 6.39
N MET A 43 17.39 9.58 5.99
CA MET A 43 16.52 8.91 6.94
C MET A 43 17.29 7.80 7.66
N ASP A 44 17.38 7.91 8.98
CA ASP A 44 17.75 6.77 9.80
C ASP A 44 16.55 5.83 9.88
N ALA A 45 16.78 4.51 9.75
CA ALA A 45 15.73 3.49 9.79
C ALA A 45 14.85 3.52 11.05
N ASN A 46 15.32 4.18 12.13
CA ASN A 46 14.62 4.33 13.40
C ASN A 46 14.07 5.76 13.65
N SER A 47 14.31 6.69 12.74
CA SER A 47 13.81 8.06 12.84
C SER A 47 12.36 8.15 12.33
N LYS A 48 11.52 8.91 13.03
CA LYS A 48 10.18 9.24 12.51
C LYS A 48 10.33 10.26 11.40
N ALA A 49 9.66 10.04 10.27
CA ALA A 49 9.59 11.01 9.19
C ALA A 49 9.04 12.35 9.71
N SER A 50 9.78 13.43 9.51
CA SER A 50 9.37 14.79 9.88
C SER A 50 9.86 15.76 8.83
N PHE A 51 8.97 16.62 8.34
CA PHE A 51 9.30 17.62 7.34
C PHE A 51 10.33 18.64 7.86
N ASP A 52 11.43 18.80 7.13
CA ASP A 52 12.41 19.88 7.31
C ASP A 52 12.30 20.90 6.17
N SER A 53 11.77 22.08 6.47
CA SER A 53 11.58 23.15 5.49
C SER A 53 12.88 23.68 4.86
N LYS A 54 14.06 23.34 5.40
CA LYS A 54 15.36 23.77 4.83
C LYS A 54 15.86 22.85 3.73
N THR A 55 15.46 21.57 3.76
CA THR A 55 16.02 20.54 2.88
C THR A 55 14.93 19.86 2.06
N ASP A 56 13.75 19.65 2.62
CA ASP A 56 12.66 18.96 1.96
C ASP A 56 11.88 19.83 0.99
N ILE A 57 11.31 19.17 -0.02
CA ILE A 57 10.52 19.83 -1.06
C ILE A 57 9.04 19.53 -0.77
N PRO A 58 8.19 20.54 -0.56
CA PRO A 58 6.76 20.32 -0.33
C PRO A 58 6.04 19.92 -1.63
N GLY A 59 4.99 19.11 -1.49
CA GLY A 59 4.08 18.78 -2.59
C GLY A 59 3.30 19.99 -3.13
N PRO A 60 2.69 19.87 -4.33
CA PRO A 60 2.67 18.69 -5.19
C PRO A 60 3.95 18.53 -6.02
N ILE A 61 4.46 17.30 -6.11
CA ILE A 61 5.68 16.96 -6.84
C ILE A 61 5.41 15.74 -7.70
N ASN A 62 5.74 15.82 -8.98
CA ASN A 62 5.62 14.67 -9.86
C ASN A 62 6.71 13.63 -9.58
N ILE A 63 6.31 12.36 -9.45
CA ILE A 63 7.21 11.22 -9.19
C ILE A 63 7.03 10.10 -10.20
N ALA A 64 6.12 10.23 -11.16
CA ALA A 64 5.97 9.28 -12.25
C ALA A 64 5.52 9.95 -13.55
N VAL A 65 6.10 9.53 -14.67
CA VAL A 65 5.74 10.02 -16.01
C VAL A 65 5.47 8.85 -16.96
N ALA A 66 4.51 9.03 -17.84
CA ALA A 66 4.32 8.23 -19.05
C ALA A 66 4.83 9.03 -20.25
N LEU A 67 5.55 8.37 -21.14
CA LEU A 67 5.96 8.91 -22.43
C LEU A 67 5.40 8.00 -23.52
N GLU A 68 4.79 8.61 -24.53
CA GLU A 68 4.31 7.90 -25.70
C GLU A 68 4.77 8.62 -26.98
N ARG A 69 5.02 7.82 -28.02
CA ARG A 69 5.25 8.33 -29.37
C ARG A 69 4.80 7.35 -30.43
N GLU A 70 4.48 7.86 -31.60
CA GLU A 70 4.32 7.04 -32.78
C GLU A 70 5.68 6.52 -33.22
N TYR A 71 5.82 5.19 -33.29
CA TYR A 71 7.05 4.54 -33.69
C TYR A 71 6.73 3.19 -34.35
N GLY A 72 7.13 3.02 -35.61
CA GLY A 72 6.80 1.84 -36.39
C GLY A 72 5.29 1.62 -36.48
N LYS A 73 4.85 0.35 -36.40
CA LYS A 73 3.42 -0.02 -36.49
C LYS A 73 2.69 -0.09 -35.14
N LYS A 74 3.43 -0.19 -34.02
CA LYS A 74 2.87 -0.49 -32.69
C LYS A 74 2.94 0.68 -31.71
N GLY A 75 3.61 1.78 -32.08
CA GLY A 75 3.92 2.86 -31.14
C GLY A 75 5.04 2.46 -30.16
N GLN A 76 5.50 3.44 -29.39
CA GLN A 76 6.44 3.22 -28.30
C GLN A 76 5.93 3.94 -27.05
N ARG A 77 5.92 3.20 -25.94
CA ARG A 77 5.47 3.67 -24.63
C ARG A 77 6.55 3.41 -23.59
N VAL A 78 6.73 4.35 -22.66
CA VAL A 78 7.68 4.25 -21.56
C VAL A 78 6.99 4.80 -20.32
N VAL A 79 7.13 4.11 -19.19
CA VAL A 79 6.74 4.64 -17.88
C VAL A 79 7.99 4.71 -17.01
N ILE A 80 8.19 5.86 -16.37
CA ILE A 80 9.29 6.08 -15.43
C ILE A 80 8.66 6.41 -14.08
N VAL A 81 9.00 5.64 -13.05
CA VAL A 81 8.54 5.86 -11.68
C VAL A 81 9.76 6.08 -10.80
N GLY A 82 9.75 7.16 -10.01
CA GLY A 82 10.83 7.53 -9.09
C GLY A 82 10.90 6.66 -7.85
N ASN A 83 10.47 5.40 -7.93
CA ASN A 83 10.50 4.47 -6.83
C ASN A 83 10.49 3.03 -7.36
N GLY A 84 11.49 2.22 -7.00
CA GLY A 84 11.52 0.80 -7.38
C GLY A 84 10.72 -0.09 -6.42
N ASN A 85 10.41 0.41 -5.22
CA ASN A 85 9.87 -0.39 -4.13
C ASN A 85 8.34 -0.51 -4.16
N PHE A 86 7.60 0.38 -4.83
CA PHE A 86 6.13 0.39 -4.77
C PHE A 86 5.48 -0.91 -5.26
N LEU A 87 6.16 -1.69 -6.10
CA LEU A 87 5.72 -3.03 -6.55
C LEU A 87 6.44 -4.19 -5.86
N ALA A 88 7.32 -3.93 -4.90
CA ALA A 88 7.91 -4.99 -4.09
C ALA A 88 6.85 -5.65 -3.20
N ASN A 89 7.03 -6.93 -2.86
CA ASN A 89 6.06 -7.70 -2.05
C ASN A 89 5.67 -7.01 -0.74
N THR A 90 6.58 -6.23 -0.14
CA THR A 90 6.35 -5.47 1.08
C THR A 90 5.42 -4.27 0.90
N PHE A 91 5.30 -3.72 -0.31
CA PHE A 91 4.57 -2.48 -0.58
C PHE A 91 3.44 -2.64 -1.62
N ILE A 92 3.37 -3.76 -2.34
CA ILE A 92 2.37 -3.99 -3.39
C ILE A 92 0.93 -3.98 -2.84
N GLY A 93 0.74 -4.38 -1.57
CA GLY A 93 -0.54 -4.33 -0.86
C GLY A 93 -0.92 -2.96 -0.29
N ASN A 94 -0.08 -1.94 -0.45
CA ASN A 94 -0.37 -0.60 0.06
C ASN A 94 -1.32 0.16 -0.88
N GLY A 95 -2.53 0.41 -0.39
CA GLY A 95 -3.50 1.24 -1.11
C GLY A 95 -3.74 0.73 -2.53
N GLY A 96 -3.50 1.59 -3.53
CA GLY A 96 -3.66 1.27 -4.96
C GLY A 96 -2.39 0.83 -5.69
N ASN A 97 -1.30 0.47 -5.00
CA ASN A 97 -0.01 0.17 -5.64
C ASN A 97 -0.10 -0.96 -6.67
N LEU A 98 -0.74 -2.09 -6.31
CA LEU A 98 -0.96 -3.21 -7.23
C LEU A 98 -1.78 -2.78 -8.45
N ASP A 99 -2.91 -2.11 -8.23
CA ASP A 99 -3.80 -1.66 -9.31
C ASP A 99 -3.07 -0.71 -10.25
N PHE A 100 -2.24 0.20 -9.72
CA PHE A 100 -1.44 1.10 -10.53
C PHE A 100 -0.39 0.35 -11.36
N GLY A 101 0.32 -0.60 -10.76
CA GLY A 101 1.29 -1.45 -11.46
C GLY A 101 0.68 -2.26 -12.59
N ILE A 102 -0.48 -2.87 -12.38
CA ILE A 102 -1.18 -3.64 -13.41
C ILE A 102 -1.61 -2.72 -14.56
N ASN A 103 -2.16 -1.54 -14.26
CA ASN A 103 -2.55 -0.57 -15.29
C ASN A 103 -1.33 -0.09 -16.11
N ILE A 104 -0.17 0.12 -15.48
CA ILE A 104 1.07 0.43 -16.19
C ILE A 104 1.43 -0.69 -17.16
N VAL A 105 1.43 -1.95 -16.71
CA VAL A 105 1.80 -3.10 -17.56
C VAL A 105 0.83 -3.27 -18.71
N ASN A 106 -0.48 -3.16 -18.48
CA ASN A 106 -1.50 -3.26 -19.54
C ASN A 106 -1.33 -2.14 -20.58
N TRP A 107 -1.13 -0.90 -20.13
CA TRP A 107 -0.89 0.22 -21.02
C TRP A 107 0.42 0.06 -21.81
N LEU A 108 1.49 -0.44 -21.19
CA LEU A 108 2.76 -0.72 -21.88
C LEU A 108 2.64 -1.86 -22.90
N ALA A 109 1.77 -2.84 -22.65
CA ALA A 109 1.51 -3.96 -23.55
C ALA A 109 0.70 -3.57 -24.79
N GLY A 110 0.10 -2.37 -24.81
CA GLY A 110 -0.77 -1.91 -25.90
C GLY A 110 -2.16 -2.54 -25.86
N ASP A 111 -2.54 -3.12 -24.72
CA ASP A 111 -3.85 -3.74 -24.52
C ASP A 111 -4.83 -2.72 -23.91
N ASP A 112 -5.12 -1.68 -24.69
CA ASP A 112 -5.93 -0.54 -24.25
C ASP A 112 -7.42 -0.92 -24.03
N ASP A 113 -7.85 -2.08 -24.54
CA ASP A 113 -9.18 -2.67 -24.31
C ASP A 113 -9.28 -3.41 -22.96
N LEU A 114 -8.15 -3.74 -22.31
CA LEU A 114 -8.09 -4.42 -21.01
C LEU A 114 -7.89 -3.47 -19.83
N ILE A 115 -8.17 -2.16 -19.97
CA ILE A 115 -8.41 -1.27 -18.81
C ILE A 115 -9.80 -1.60 -18.18
N THR A 116 -10.07 -2.88 -18.01
CA THR A 116 -11.16 -3.44 -17.22
C THR A 116 -10.84 -3.26 -15.76
N ILE A 117 -11.80 -2.71 -15.01
CA ILE A 117 -11.76 -2.60 -13.54
C ILE A 117 -11.45 -3.99 -12.98
N LEU A 118 -10.24 -4.19 -12.45
CA LEU A 118 -9.91 -5.47 -11.83
C LEU A 118 -10.88 -5.74 -10.67
N PRO A 119 -11.36 -6.98 -10.51
CA PRO A 119 -12.09 -7.35 -9.31
C PRO A 119 -11.18 -7.07 -8.11
N LYS A 120 -11.65 -6.19 -7.20
CA LYS A 120 -10.87 -5.82 -6.01
C LYS A 120 -10.46 -7.11 -5.30
N PRO A 121 -9.14 -7.36 -5.12
CA PRO A 121 -8.72 -8.52 -4.34
C PRO A 121 -9.37 -8.39 -2.97
N LEU A 122 -9.87 -9.51 -2.44
CA LEU A 122 -10.36 -9.55 -1.08
C LEU A 122 -9.23 -9.06 -0.19
N LYS A 123 -9.45 -7.94 0.49
CA LYS A 123 -8.47 -7.39 1.41
C LYS A 123 -8.32 -8.41 2.53
N ASP A 124 -7.21 -9.15 2.53
CA ASP A 124 -6.86 -9.98 3.67
C ASP A 124 -6.97 -9.12 4.92
N VAL A 125 -7.77 -9.59 5.86
CA VAL A 125 -7.98 -8.88 7.12
C VAL A 125 -6.69 -9.07 7.93
N ASN A 126 -5.70 -8.22 7.64
CA ASN A 126 -4.51 -8.15 8.44
C ASN A 126 -4.92 -7.63 9.82
N VAL A 127 -5.00 -8.54 10.78
CA VAL A 127 -5.19 -8.20 12.19
C VAL A 127 -3.87 -7.61 12.67
N VAL A 128 -3.70 -6.30 12.50
CA VAL A 128 -2.59 -5.57 13.10
C VAL A 128 -2.82 -5.54 14.60
N ILE A 129 -2.00 -6.25 15.37
CA ILE A 129 -2.02 -6.17 16.83
C ILE A 129 -1.49 -4.78 17.21
N PRO A 130 -2.33 -3.86 17.70
CA PRO A 130 -1.86 -2.51 18.00
C PRO A 130 -0.88 -2.56 19.18
N SER A 131 0.23 -1.83 19.07
CA SER A 131 1.29 -1.79 20.09
C SER A 131 0.96 -0.93 21.31
N ASP A 132 -0.24 -0.35 21.37
CA ASP A 132 -0.73 0.39 22.54
C ASP A 132 -0.88 -0.55 23.75
N PRO A 133 -0.42 -0.16 24.96
CA PRO A 133 -0.58 -0.93 26.19
C PRO A 133 -2.00 -1.50 26.40
N TRP A 134 -3.04 -0.72 26.10
CA TRP A 134 -4.44 -1.15 26.27
C TRP A 134 -4.85 -2.24 25.28
N ASN A 135 -4.47 -2.08 24.01
CA ASN A 135 -4.77 -3.05 22.95
C ASN A 135 -3.97 -4.35 23.11
N ARG A 136 -2.75 -4.26 23.66
CA ARG A 136 -1.95 -5.43 24.04
C ARG A 136 -2.61 -6.22 25.17
N PHE A 137 -3.13 -5.54 26.19
CA PHE A 137 -3.89 -6.19 27.26
C PHE A 137 -5.14 -6.91 26.72
N LEU A 138 -5.94 -6.23 25.88
CA LEU A 138 -7.11 -6.84 25.25
C LEU A 138 -6.75 -8.08 24.41
N THR A 139 -5.67 -8.00 23.62
CA THR A 139 -5.19 -9.14 22.83
C THR A 139 -4.77 -10.31 23.71
N MET A 140 -4.07 -10.06 24.81
CA MET A 140 -3.71 -11.10 25.79
C MET A 140 -4.95 -11.69 26.47
N LEU A 141 -5.92 -10.85 26.83
CA LEU A 141 -7.18 -11.30 27.45
C LEU A 141 -7.97 -12.20 26.51
N ILE A 142 -8.09 -11.85 25.23
CA ILE A 142 -8.75 -12.70 24.23
C ILE A 142 -7.96 -14.01 24.09
N PHE A 143 -6.64 -13.93 23.89
CA PHE A 143 -5.81 -15.12 23.70
C PHE A 143 -5.91 -16.11 24.87
N PHE A 144 -5.66 -15.64 26.10
CA PHE A 144 -5.73 -16.49 27.29
C PHE A 144 -7.16 -16.83 27.72
N GLY A 145 -8.11 -15.92 27.46
CA GLY A 145 -9.53 -16.12 27.72
C GLY A 145 -10.07 -17.33 26.97
N PHE A 146 -9.83 -17.40 25.66
CA PHE A 146 -10.26 -18.53 24.85
C PHE A 146 -9.37 -19.77 25.03
N ARG A 147 -8.06 -19.60 25.27
CA ARG A 147 -7.12 -20.72 25.40
C ARG A 147 -7.19 -21.45 26.75
N LEU A 148 -7.43 -20.74 27.84
CA LEU A 148 -7.38 -21.28 29.20
C LEU A 148 -8.69 -21.09 29.96
N VAL A 149 -9.19 -19.85 30.03
CA VAL A 149 -10.33 -19.53 30.90
C VAL A 149 -11.60 -20.28 30.46
N LEU A 150 -11.93 -20.21 29.17
CA LEU A 150 -13.13 -20.86 28.63
C LEU A 150 -13.11 -22.39 28.83
N PRO A 151 -12.04 -23.13 28.47
CA PRO A 151 -11.95 -24.57 28.76
C PRO A 151 -12.09 -24.91 30.26
N ILE A 152 -11.47 -24.14 31.15
CA ILE A 152 -11.54 -24.37 32.60
C ILE A 152 -12.97 -24.15 33.11
N VAL A 153 -13.62 -23.07 32.68
CA VAL A 153 -15.01 -22.77 33.06
C VAL A 153 -15.94 -23.90 32.61
N LEU A 154 -15.78 -24.39 31.38
CA LEU A 154 -16.56 -25.50 30.86
C LEU A 154 -16.30 -26.81 31.64
N LEU A 155 -15.04 -27.09 31.99
CA LEU A 155 -14.68 -28.25 32.82
C LEU A 155 -15.33 -28.18 34.20
N VAL A 156 -15.21 -27.05 34.89
CA VAL A 156 -15.81 -26.84 36.21
C VAL A 156 -17.33 -26.96 36.14
N ALA A 157 -17.97 -26.32 35.17
CA ALA A 157 -19.40 -26.43 34.96
C ALA A 157 -19.83 -27.89 34.73
N GLY A 158 -19.09 -28.64 33.91
CA GLY A 158 -19.32 -30.07 33.69
C GLY A 158 -19.22 -30.91 34.96
N VAL A 159 -18.17 -30.70 35.77
CA VAL A 159 -17.97 -31.40 37.05
C VAL A 159 -19.10 -31.08 38.04
N LEU A 160 -19.49 -29.81 38.16
CA LEU A 160 -20.57 -29.38 39.04
C LEU A 160 -21.91 -30.01 38.65
N ILE A 161 -22.24 -30.01 37.35
CA ILE A 161 -23.46 -30.65 36.85
C ILE A 161 -23.44 -32.16 37.13
N TRP A 162 -22.32 -32.83 36.89
CA TRP A 162 -22.17 -34.26 37.16
C TRP A 162 -22.33 -34.61 38.64
N TRP A 163 -21.76 -33.83 39.56
CA TRP A 163 -21.96 -34.03 40.99
C TRP A 163 -23.40 -33.80 41.41
N LYS A 164 -24.07 -32.76 40.88
CA LYS A 164 -25.48 -32.50 41.17
C LYS A 164 -26.38 -33.65 40.71
N ARG A 165 -26.08 -34.23 39.54
CA ARG A 165 -26.82 -35.38 38.97
C ARG A 165 -26.58 -36.70 39.69
N ARG A 166 -25.48 -36.87 40.44
CA ARG A 166 -25.25 -38.08 41.26
C ARG A 166 -25.86 -38.01 42.65
N LYS A 167 -26.27 -36.83 43.10
CA LYS A 167 -26.95 -36.62 44.39
C LYS A 167 -28.49 -36.59 44.26
N ALA A 168 -29.00 -36.59 43.04
CA ALA A 168 -30.41 -36.82 42.71
C ALA A 168 -30.61 -38.28 42.31
#